data_AF-A0A6N3T7G2-F1
#
_entry.id   AF-A0A6N3T7G2-F1
#
_cell.length_a   1.000
_cell.length_b   1.000
_cell.length_c   1.000
_cell.angle_alpha   90.00
_cell.angle_beta   90.00
_cell.angle_gamma   90.00
#
_symmetry.space_group_name_H-M   'P 1'
#
loop_
_entity.id
_entity.type
_entity.pdbx_description
1 polymer ?
#
loop_
_entity_poly.entity_id
_entity_poly.type
_entity_poly.pdbx_seq_one_letter_code
_entity_poly.pdbx_strand_id
1 'polypeptide(L)'
;MSKPSLPTIKRLFAQTGGRCAFPGCPTPIVGKNGAIIGEICHIKARNPGGERYDAHQNEAERQGYDNLLLLCPTHHRTIDAQPEAFSVEVLLDMKARAEAASREPERPEDAFFAAALLAKLGNTIITENKGNIAINSPGAVQTGTLILKTMSNKTKILPPAGSIGADGDKRGYVKYLIDRYIQFAKAGPGRSTPFKPAIIYTSIKREFGAQWELVSLTRFAELCLYLETRIRKTSLGKVNATRGQPLFSSFEEYLRKHRK
;
A
#
# COMPACT_ATOMS: atom_id res chain seq x y z
N MET A 1 -17.81 -0.07 17.21
CA MET A 1 -18.13 -1.21 16.34
C MET A 1 -16.87 -2.01 16.06
N SER A 2 -16.93 -3.34 16.16
CA SER A 2 -15.75 -4.19 16.03
C SER A 2 -15.33 -4.32 14.56
N LYS A 3 -14.13 -4.85 14.31
CA LYS A 3 -13.54 -5.02 12.97
C LYS A 3 -13.31 -6.50 12.72
N PRO A 4 -13.20 -6.94 11.44
CA PRO A 4 -12.79 -8.30 11.14
C PRO A 4 -11.40 -8.61 11.73
N SER A 5 -11.18 -9.86 12.10
CA SER A 5 -9.89 -10.30 12.62
C SER A 5 -8.83 -10.36 11.51
N LEU A 6 -7.56 -10.26 11.87
CA LEU A 6 -6.46 -10.45 10.91
C LEU A 6 -6.52 -11.85 10.25
N PRO A 7 -6.73 -12.97 10.99
CA PRO A 7 -6.97 -14.28 10.37
C PRO A 7 -8.12 -14.29 9.35
N THR A 8 -9.24 -13.63 9.66
CA THR A 8 -10.40 -13.53 8.74
C THR A 8 -9.99 -12.91 7.41
N ILE A 9 -9.27 -11.79 7.45
CA ILE A 9 -8.87 -11.08 6.24
C ILE A 9 -7.78 -11.85 5.47
N LYS A 10 -6.82 -12.47 6.16
CA LYS A 10 -5.83 -13.36 5.52
C LYS A 10 -6.51 -14.48 4.73
N ARG A 11 -7.50 -15.14 5.35
CA ARG A 11 -8.29 -16.19 4.71
C ARG A 11 -9.02 -15.65 3.47
N LEU A 12 -9.61 -14.45 3.51
CA LEU A 12 -10.25 -13.84 2.33
C LEU A 12 -9.25 -13.62 1.19
N PHE A 13 -8.03 -13.18 1.46
CA PHE A 13 -7.01 -13.02 0.42
C PHE A 13 -6.65 -14.36 -0.25
N ALA A 14 -6.39 -15.39 0.55
CA ALA A 14 -6.03 -16.71 0.04
C ALA A 14 -7.15 -17.34 -0.80
N GLN A 15 -8.39 -17.26 -0.32
CA GLN A 15 -9.55 -17.85 -0.99
C GLN A 15 -10.07 -17.01 -2.17
N THR A 16 -9.50 -15.84 -2.45
CA THR A 16 -9.85 -15.04 -3.64
C THR A 16 -8.65 -14.83 -4.56
N GLY A 17 -7.50 -15.43 -4.24
CA GLY A 17 -6.24 -15.18 -4.96
C GLY A 17 -5.81 -13.70 -4.96
N GLY A 18 -6.27 -12.92 -3.96
CA GLY A 18 -6.05 -11.47 -3.89
C GLY A 18 -6.72 -10.68 -5.02
N ARG A 19 -7.81 -11.18 -5.60
CA ARG A 19 -8.58 -10.52 -6.68
C ARG A 19 -9.97 -10.10 -6.22
N CYS A 20 -10.59 -9.22 -7.00
CA CYS A 20 -11.98 -8.83 -6.80
C CYS A 20 -12.90 -10.05 -6.95
N ALA A 21 -13.75 -10.29 -5.96
CA ALA A 21 -14.74 -11.37 -5.96
C ALA A 21 -15.94 -11.12 -6.90
N PHE A 22 -15.90 -10.05 -7.71
CA PHE A 22 -16.98 -9.75 -8.64
C PHE A 22 -16.83 -10.60 -9.90
N PRO A 23 -17.88 -11.26 -10.42
CA PRO A 23 -17.80 -12.13 -11.58
C PRO A 23 -17.12 -11.47 -12.77
N GLY A 24 -16.10 -12.14 -13.33
CA GLY A 24 -15.36 -11.66 -14.51
C GLY A 24 -14.42 -10.47 -14.25
N CYS A 25 -14.23 -10.02 -13.00
CA CYS A 25 -13.32 -8.92 -12.70
C CYS A 25 -11.88 -9.39 -12.51
N PRO A 26 -10.91 -8.99 -13.36
CA PRO A 26 -9.52 -9.40 -13.20
C PRO A 26 -8.74 -8.53 -12.20
N THR A 27 -9.36 -7.49 -11.63
CA THR A 27 -8.69 -6.45 -10.85
C THR A 27 -8.06 -7.02 -9.57
N PRO A 28 -6.75 -6.84 -9.36
CA PRO A 28 -6.09 -7.28 -8.13
C PRO A 28 -6.43 -6.31 -6.98
N ILE A 29 -6.58 -6.85 -5.77
CA ILE A 29 -6.87 -6.07 -4.56
C ILE A 29 -5.63 -5.31 -4.07
N VAL A 30 -4.46 -5.83 -4.43
CA VAL A 30 -3.18 -5.17 -4.24
C VAL A 30 -2.69 -4.70 -5.59
N GLY A 31 -2.54 -3.39 -5.75
CA GLY A 31 -1.96 -2.80 -6.94
C GLY A 31 -0.51 -3.26 -7.15
N LYS A 32 -0.01 -3.18 -8.39
CA LYS A 32 1.37 -3.59 -8.72
C LYS A 32 2.45 -2.87 -7.90
N ASN A 33 2.12 -1.75 -7.26
CA ASN A 33 2.98 -0.96 -6.38
C ASN A 33 2.86 -1.33 -4.89
N GLY A 34 2.17 -2.43 -4.55
CA GLY A 34 1.91 -2.83 -3.16
C GLY A 34 0.81 -2.02 -2.48
N ALA A 35 0.16 -1.08 -3.17
CA ALA A 35 -0.94 -0.31 -2.59
C ALA A 35 -2.19 -1.17 -2.48
N ILE A 36 -2.82 -1.18 -1.32
CA ILE A 36 -4.12 -1.81 -1.12
C ILE A 36 -5.19 -0.97 -1.82
N ILE A 37 -5.76 -1.49 -2.89
CA ILE A 37 -6.83 -0.82 -3.62
C ILE A 37 -8.21 -1.36 -3.26
N GLY A 38 -8.31 -2.63 -2.86
CA GLY A 38 -9.60 -3.22 -2.55
C GLY A 38 -10.17 -2.85 -1.19
N GLU A 39 -11.40 -3.30 -0.99
CA GLU A 39 -12.30 -2.93 0.09
C GLU A 39 -13.07 -4.17 0.56
N ILE A 40 -13.43 -4.16 1.84
CA ILE A 40 -14.21 -5.23 2.46
C ILE A 40 -15.68 -4.84 2.35
N CYS A 41 -16.44 -5.65 1.61
CA CYS A 41 -17.88 -5.54 1.50
C CYS A 41 -18.52 -6.56 2.44
N HIS A 42 -19.54 -6.13 3.18
CA HIS A 42 -20.34 -7.03 4.00
C HIS A 42 -21.52 -7.54 3.16
N ILE A 43 -21.75 -8.85 3.19
CA ILE A 43 -22.90 -9.49 2.54
C ILE A 43 -24.18 -9.05 3.25
N LYS A 44 -24.29 -9.35 4.54
CA LYS A 44 -25.29 -8.76 5.44
C LYS A 44 -24.72 -7.49 6.05
N ALA A 45 -25.51 -6.41 6.01
CA ALA A 45 -25.03 -5.07 6.32
C ALA A 45 -24.44 -4.95 7.73
N ARG A 46 -23.44 -4.09 7.91
CA ARG A 46 -22.73 -3.94 9.19
C ARG A 46 -23.56 -3.23 10.27
N ASN A 47 -24.38 -2.27 9.88
CA ASN A 47 -25.06 -1.37 10.81
C ASN A 47 -26.58 -1.60 10.76
N PRO A 48 -27.29 -1.48 11.90
CA PRO A 48 -28.74 -1.40 11.91
C PRO A 48 -29.24 -0.34 10.92
N GLY A 49 -30.27 -0.67 10.15
CA GLY A 49 -30.82 0.20 9.10
C GLY A 49 -30.08 0.17 7.75
N GLY A 50 -29.03 -0.66 7.60
CA GLY A 50 -28.47 -0.96 6.28
C GLY A 50 -29.36 -1.91 5.49
N GLU A 51 -29.31 -1.81 4.16
CA GLU A 51 -30.16 -2.53 3.19
C GLU A 51 -30.34 -4.03 3.49
N ARG A 52 -29.24 -4.73 3.80
CA ARG A 52 -29.22 -6.18 4.07
C ARG A 52 -28.97 -6.49 5.54
N TYR A 53 -29.39 -5.64 6.46
CA TYR A 53 -29.15 -5.84 7.88
C TYR A 53 -30.00 -6.98 8.44
N ASP A 54 -29.35 -7.97 9.04
CA ASP A 54 -29.99 -9.04 9.79
C ASP A 54 -29.83 -8.78 11.30
N ALA A 55 -30.95 -8.67 12.02
CA ALA A 55 -30.98 -8.43 13.46
C ALA A 55 -30.59 -9.67 14.28
N HIS A 56 -30.70 -10.86 13.71
CA HIS A 56 -30.35 -12.12 14.37
C HIS A 56 -28.86 -12.46 14.22
N GLN A 57 -28.14 -11.80 13.31
CA GLN A 57 -26.71 -11.99 13.12
C GLN A 57 -25.91 -11.33 14.25
N ASN A 58 -25.11 -12.13 14.97
CA ASN A 58 -24.26 -11.63 16.04
C ASN A 58 -23.01 -10.90 15.48
N GLU A 59 -22.30 -10.17 16.33
CA GLU A 59 -21.15 -9.36 15.90
C GLU A 59 -19.98 -10.21 15.35
N ALA A 60 -19.77 -11.42 15.89
CA ALA A 60 -18.72 -12.32 15.41
C ALA A 60 -19.03 -12.86 14.00
N GLU A 61 -20.28 -13.22 13.74
CA GLU A 61 -20.76 -13.60 12.40
C GLU A 61 -20.71 -12.42 11.42
N ARG A 62 -21.07 -11.23 11.89
CA ARG A 62 -21.08 -10.01 11.08
C ARG A 62 -19.70 -9.63 10.58
N GLN A 63 -18.68 -9.82 11.41
CA GLN A 63 -17.27 -9.63 11.07
C GLN A 63 -16.59 -10.93 10.57
N GLY A 64 -17.35 -12.02 10.46
CA GLY A 64 -16.88 -13.35 10.14
C GLY A 64 -16.61 -13.54 8.66
N TYR A 65 -15.76 -14.52 8.35
CA TYR A 65 -15.34 -14.82 6.98
C TYR A 65 -16.52 -15.01 6.01
N ASP A 66 -17.58 -15.68 6.49
CA ASP A 66 -18.74 -16.05 5.69
C ASP A 66 -19.58 -14.84 5.28
N ASN A 67 -19.49 -13.73 6.02
CA ASN A 67 -20.23 -12.51 5.75
C ASN A 67 -19.44 -11.47 4.94
N LEU A 68 -18.22 -11.78 4.50
CA LEU A 68 -17.31 -10.80 3.90
C LEU A 68 -16.91 -11.17 2.47
N LEU A 69 -16.83 -10.13 1.64
CA LEU A 69 -16.34 -10.14 0.26
C LEU A 69 -15.19 -9.16 0.09
N LEU A 70 -14.26 -9.51 -0.79
CA LEU A 70 -13.13 -8.66 -1.15
C LEU A 70 -13.36 -8.09 -2.55
N LEU A 71 -13.53 -6.77 -2.66
CA LEU A 71 -13.92 -6.11 -3.92
C LEU A 71 -13.00 -4.95 -4.26
N CYS A 72 -12.92 -4.59 -5.55
CA CYS A 72 -12.34 -3.31 -5.94
C CYS A 72 -13.33 -2.16 -5.64
N PRO A 73 -12.87 -0.90 -5.53
CA PRO A 73 -13.75 0.24 -5.20
C PRO A 73 -14.90 0.41 -6.19
N THR A 74 -14.68 0.10 -7.47
CA THR A 74 -15.71 0.19 -8.52
C THR A 74 -16.87 -0.78 -8.26
N HIS A 75 -16.57 -2.06 -8.01
CA HIS A 75 -17.61 -3.05 -7.79
C HIS A 75 -18.21 -2.97 -6.39
N HIS A 76 -17.43 -2.55 -5.39
CA HIS A 76 -17.95 -2.22 -4.06
C HIS A 76 -19.06 -1.16 -4.17
N ARG A 77 -18.78 -0.03 -4.85
CA ARG A 77 -19.78 1.02 -5.11
C ARG A 77 -20.96 0.56 -5.97
N THR A 78 -20.73 -0.37 -6.91
CA THR A 78 -21.80 -0.92 -7.77
C THR A 78 -22.82 -1.70 -6.95
N ILE A 79 -22.34 -2.54 -6.02
CA ILE A 79 -23.19 -3.33 -5.13
C ILE A 79 -23.95 -2.44 -4.16
N ASP A 80 -23.27 -1.44 -3.58
CA ASP A 80 -23.90 -0.49 -2.67
C ASP A 80 -24.99 0.35 -3.34
N ALA A 81 -24.83 0.66 -4.64
CA ALA A 81 -25.81 1.46 -5.40
C ALA A 81 -27.03 0.65 -5.88
N GLN A 82 -26.99 -0.68 -5.81
CA GLN A 82 -28.05 -1.55 -6.34
C GLN A 82 -28.41 -2.69 -5.36
N PRO A 83 -28.84 -2.38 -4.13
CA PRO A 83 -29.09 -3.40 -3.10
C PRO A 83 -30.13 -4.45 -3.52
N GLU A 84 -31.14 -4.06 -4.30
CA GLU A 84 -32.19 -4.94 -4.85
C GLU A 84 -31.62 -6.00 -5.81
N ALA A 85 -30.62 -5.64 -6.62
CA ALA A 85 -29.98 -6.54 -7.59
C ALA A 85 -28.90 -7.43 -6.94
N PHE A 86 -28.36 -7.00 -5.80
CA PHE A 86 -27.33 -7.69 -5.04
C PHE A 86 -27.87 -8.12 -3.68
N SER A 87 -28.83 -9.06 -3.71
CA SER A 87 -29.38 -9.70 -2.53
C SER A 87 -28.32 -10.52 -1.78
N VAL A 88 -28.64 -10.94 -0.55
CA VAL A 88 -27.74 -11.79 0.26
C VAL A 88 -27.39 -13.07 -0.50
N GLU A 89 -28.36 -13.69 -1.16
CA GLU A 89 -28.19 -14.93 -1.93
C GLU A 89 -27.25 -14.74 -3.11
N VAL A 90 -27.40 -13.63 -3.85
CA VAL A 90 -26.53 -13.28 -4.99
C VAL A 90 -25.09 -13.07 -4.52
N LEU A 91 -24.90 -12.36 -3.41
CA LEU A 91 -23.57 -12.09 -2.87
C LEU A 91 -22.90 -13.35 -2.31
N LEU A 92 -23.66 -14.29 -1.75
CA LEU A 92 -23.16 -15.61 -1.33
C LEU A 92 -22.75 -16.46 -2.54
N ASP A 93 -23.54 -16.46 -3.61
CA ASP A 93 -23.17 -17.13 -4.87
C ASP A 93 -21.90 -16.52 -5.49
N MET A 94 -21.79 -15.19 -5.51
CA MET A 94 -20.58 -14.49 -5.94
C MET A 94 -19.35 -14.91 -5.12
N LYS A 95 -19.49 -14.99 -3.79
CA LYS A 95 -18.43 -15.48 -2.89
C LYS A 95 -18.00 -16.89 -3.27
N ALA A 96 -18.95 -17.81 -3.38
CA ALA A 96 -18.68 -19.21 -3.71
C ALA A 96 -17.96 -19.35 -5.06
N ARG A 97 -18.37 -18.59 -6.08
CA ARG A 97 -17.70 -18.58 -7.40
C ARG A 97 -16.27 -18.05 -7.34
N ALA A 98 -16.04 -16.98 -6.59
CA ALA A 98 -14.70 -16.42 -6.42
C ALA A 98 -13.75 -17.43 -5.74
N GLU A 99 -14.26 -18.13 -4.73
CA GLU A 99 -13.52 -19.17 -3.99
C GLU A 99 -13.25 -20.42 -4.84
N ALA A 100 -14.22 -20.83 -5.66
CA ALA A 100 -14.03 -21.92 -6.61
C ALA A 100 -13.00 -21.57 -7.70
N ALA A 101 -12.95 -20.31 -8.13
CA ALA A 101 -12.01 -19.84 -9.16
C ALA A 101 -10.58 -19.65 -8.65
N SER A 102 -10.36 -19.53 -7.35
CA SER A 102 -9.05 -19.26 -6.76
C SER A 102 -8.93 -19.90 -5.39
N ARG A 103 -8.20 -21.01 -5.30
CA ARG A 103 -7.97 -21.71 -4.04
C ARG A 103 -6.47 -21.90 -3.83
N GLU A 104 -5.83 -20.80 -3.48
CA GLU A 104 -4.40 -20.77 -3.22
C GLU A 104 -4.13 -21.00 -1.72
N PRO A 105 -2.99 -21.63 -1.35
CA PRO A 105 -2.57 -21.67 0.04
C PRO A 105 -2.28 -20.25 0.54
N GLU A 106 -2.48 -20.00 1.84
CA GLU A 106 -2.11 -18.73 2.45
C GLU A 106 -0.62 -18.45 2.26
N ARG A 107 -0.29 -17.28 1.70
CA ARG A 107 1.09 -16.86 1.47
C ARG A 107 1.54 -15.91 2.58
N PRO A 108 2.84 -15.87 2.92
CA PRO A 108 3.36 -14.94 3.93
C PRO A 108 3.03 -13.47 3.65
N GLU A 109 2.96 -13.10 2.37
CA GLU A 109 2.58 -11.75 1.92
C GLU A 109 1.10 -11.40 2.17
N ASP A 110 0.21 -12.39 2.22
CA ASP A 110 -1.22 -12.16 2.51
C ASP A 110 -1.42 -11.62 3.92
N ALA A 111 -0.53 -11.98 4.86
CA ALA A 111 -0.51 -11.42 6.21
C ALA A 111 -0.25 -9.92 6.23
N PHE A 112 0.68 -9.46 5.39
CA PHE A 112 1.03 -8.05 5.25
C PHE A 112 -0.11 -7.27 4.61
N PHE A 113 -0.71 -7.80 3.54
CA PHE A 113 -1.82 -7.13 2.86
C PHE A 113 -3.10 -7.10 3.70
N ALA A 114 -3.38 -8.16 4.46
CA ALA A 114 -4.47 -8.21 5.41
C ALA A 114 -4.31 -7.16 6.52
N ALA A 115 -3.11 -7.02 7.07
CA ALA A 115 -2.82 -5.99 8.08
C ALA A 115 -3.00 -4.58 7.52
N ALA A 116 -2.53 -4.32 6.30
CA ALA A 116 -2.68 -3.03 5.63
C ALA A 116 -4.15 -2.69 5.33
N LEU A 117 -4.96 -3.68 4.92
CA LEU A 117 -6.39 -3.49 4.68
C LEU A 117 -7.17 -3.23 5.98
N LEU A 118 -6.84 -3.92 7.07
CA LEU A 118 -7.41 -3.65 8.39
C LEU A 118 -7.03 -2.27 8.93
N ALA A 119 -5.81 -1.80 8.64
CA ALA A 119 -5.40 -0.44 8.98
C ALA A 119 -6.24 0.61 8.23
N LYS A 120 -6.59 0.36 6.95
CA LYS A 120 -7.50 1.23 6.17
C LYS A 120 -8.92 1.28 6.77
N LEU A 121 -9.39 0.20 7.39
CA LEU A 121 -10.66 0.14 8.13
C LEU A 121 -10.60 0.80 9.52
N GLY A 122 -9.44 1.27 9.95
CA GLY A 122 -9.27 1.93 11.24
C GLY A 122 -9.74 3.38 11.23
N ASN A 123 -10.91 3.64 11.82
CA ASN A 123 -11.28 4.98 12.25
C ASN A 123 -10.20 5.52 13.21
N THR A 124 -9.79 6.77 13.00
CA THR A 124 -9.07 7.57 14.00
C THR A 124 -10.00 7.77 15.19
N ILE A 125 -9.68 7.19 16.34
CA ILE A 125 -10.35 7.50 17.60
C ILE A 125 -9.61 8.70 18.19
N ILE A 126 -10.28 9.85 18.31
CA ILE A 126 -9.76 10.99 19.07
C ILE A 126 -10.05 10.68 20.54
N THR A 127 -9.07 10.15 21.27
CA THR A 127 -9.22 9.80 22.69
C THR A 127 -9.02 10.98 23.64
N GLU A 128 -8.56 12.14 23.15
CA GLU A 128 -8.32 13.32 23.98
C GLU A 128 -8.68 14.60 23.21
N ASN A 129 -9.96 14.98 23.26
CA ASN A 129 -10.39 16.27 22.73
C ASN A 129 -10.20 17.32 23.84
N LYS A 130 -9.05 18.02 23.86
CA LYS A 130 -8.84 19.18 24.74
C LYS A 130 -9.53 20.47 24.20
N GLY A 131 -10.39 20.34 23.20
CA GLY A 131 -11.16 21.45 22.63
C GLY A 131 -12.65 21.37 22.98
N ASN A 132 -13.28 22.53 23.16
CA ASN A 132 -14.73 22.66 23.40
C ASN A 132 -15.55 22.38 22.12
N ILE A 133 -15.57 21.14 21.64
CA ILE A 133 -16.40 20.74 20.51
C ILE A 133 -17.30 19.59 20.96
N ALA A 134 -18.60 19.86 21.06
CA ALA A 134 -19.64 18.87 21.34
C ALA A 134 -20.36 18.47 20.04
N ILE A 135 -20.66 17.18 19.89
CA ILE A 135 -21.44 16.64 18.77
C ILE A 135 -22.80 16.21 19.35
N ASN A 136 -23.89 16.80 18.85
CA ASN A 136 -25.28 16.58 19.30
C ASN A 136 -25.58 16.93 20.77
N SER A 137 -24.93 17.95 21.33
CA SER A 137 -25.34 18.53 22.62
C SER A 137 -26.25 19.75 22.39
N PRO A 138 -27.41 19.90 23.08
CA PRO A 138 -28.37 20.99 22.86
C PRO A 138 -27.91 22.39 23.32
N GLY A 139 -26.62 22.71 23.23
CA GLY A 139 -26.06 23.96 23.76
C GLY A 139 -24.73 24.42 23.16
N ALA A 140 -24.27 23.85 22.04
CA ALA A 140 -23.05 24.27 21.37
C ALA A 140 -23.31 24.68 19.91
N VAL A 141 -22.52 25.64 19.42
CA VAL A 141 -22.65 26.30 18.12
C VAL A 141 -22.75 25.28 16.98
N GLN A 142 -23.89 25.30 16.28
CA GLN A 142 -24.15 24.49 15.10
C GLN A 142 -23.31 24.99 13.93
N THR A 143 -22.43 24.15 13.39
CA THR A 143 -21.82 24.38 12.08
C THR A 143 -22.37 23.34 11.11
N GLY A 144 -22.90 23.79 9.96
CA GLY A 144 -23.54 22.90 8.98
C GLY A 144 -22.55 22.02 8.20
N THR A 145 -21.24 22.28 8.30
CA THR A 145 -20.22 21.46 7.62
C THR A 145 -18.86 21.60 8.31
N LEU A 146 -18.33 20.47 8.79
CA LEU A 146 -16.95 20.33 9.25
C LEU A 146 -16.09 19.80 8.09
N ILE A 147 -15.22 20.66 7.53
CA ILE A 147 -14.21 20.22 6.56
C ILE A 147 -13.00 19.67 7.33
N LEU A 148 -13.00 18.36 7.58
CA LEU A 148 -11.82 17.66 8.09
C LEU A 148 -10.81 17.49 6.95
N LYS A 149 -9.81 18.38 6.87
CA LYS A 149 -8.60 18.11 6.07
C LYS A 149 -7.77 17.06 6.81
N THR A 150 -8.10 15.80 6.64
CA THR A 150 -7.24 14.71 7.10
C THR A 150 -5.91 14.81 6.38
N MET A 151 -4.85 15.17 7.11
CA MET A 151 -3.51 14.86 6.67
C MET A 151 -3.43 13.35 6.54
N SER A 152 -3.30 12.84 5.31
CA SER A 152 -2.97 11.44 5.04
C SER A 152 -1.73 11.10 5.86
N ASN A 153 -1.93 10.53 7.03
CA ASN A 153 -0.85 9.98 7.82
C ASN A 153 -0.37 8.79 7.00
N LYS A 154 0.71 8.96 6.23
CA LYS A 154 1.41 7.85 5.59
C LYS A 154 1.77 6.90 6.73
N THR A 155 1.02 5.82 6.87
CA THR A 155 1.38 4.73 7.76
C THR A 155 2.82 4.36 7.40
N LYS A 156 3.75 4.60 8.33
CA LYS A 156 5.15 4.20 8.18
C LYS A 156 5.17 2.68 8.34
N ILE A 157 4.81 1.97 7.29
CA ILE A 157 4.92 0.52 7.23
C ILE A 157 6.40 0.20 7.34
N LEU A 158 6.77 -0.56 8.37
CA LEU A 158 8.16 -0.96 8.56
C LEU A 158 8.53 -1.95 7.44
N PRO A 159 9.65 -1.73 6.73
CA PRO A 159 10.06 -2.64 5.66
C PRO A 159 10.25 -4.07 6.20
N PRO A 160 9.93 -5.11 5.41
CA PRO A 160 10.02 -6.49 5.85
C PRO A 160 11.45 -6.86 6.23
N ALA A 161 11.62 -7.67 7.28
CA ALA A 161 12.93 -8.18 7.67
C ALA A 161 13.61 -8.89 6.48
N GLY A 162 14.90 -8.65 6.28
CA GLY A 162 15.63 -9.17 5.12
C GLY A 162 15.55 -8.29 3.86
N SER A 163 14.82 -7.18 3.88
CA SER A 163 14.84 -6.14 2.82
C SER A 163 15.84 -5.02 3.12
N ILE A 164 16.31 -4.35 2.08
CA ILE A 164 17.19 -3.17 2.20
C ILE A 164 16.56 -2.11 3.09
N GLY A 165 15.25 -1.91 3.03
CA GLY A 165 14.55 -0.91 3.84
C GLY A 165 14.59 -1.19 5.34
N ALA A 166 14.79 -2.46 5.74
CA ALA A 166 14.88 -2.85 7.15
C ALA A 166 16.29 -2.65 7.74
N ASP A 167 17.32 -2.49 6.91
CA ASP A 167 18.69 -2.17 7.33
C ASP A 167 18.95 -0.67 7.12
N GLY A 168 19.07 0.08 8.22
CA GLY A 168 19.20 1.55 8.18
C GLY A 168 20.43 2.03 7.40
N ASP A 169 21.55 1.34 7.52
CA ASP A 169 22.83 1.68 6.89
C ASP A 169 22.75 1.46 5.38
N LYS A 170 22.28 0.28 4.97
CA LYS A 170 22.14 -0.07 3.54
C LYS A 170 21.04 0.74 2.86
N ARG A 171 19.92 0.96 3.54
CA ARG A 171 18.86 1.86 3.06
C ARG A 171 19.40 3.26 2.82
N GLY A 172 20.14 3.80 3.79
CA GLY A 172 20.76 5.12 3.68
C GLY A 172 21.69 5.21 2.47
N TYR A 173 22.56 4.23 2.30
CA TYR A 173 23.50 4.22 1.18
C TYR A 173 22.83 4.10 -0.19
N VAL A 174 21.85 3.22 -0.34
CA VAL A 174 21.10 3.11 -1.61
C VAL A 174 20.37 4.41 -1.91
N LYS A 175 19.77 5.06 -0.90
CA LYS A 175 19.14 6.37 -1.06
C LYS A 175 20.14 7.43 -1.53
N TYR A 176 21.33 7.45 -0.94
CA TYR A 176 22.43 8.31 -1.35
C TYR A 176 22.78 8.12 -2.84
N LEU A 177 22.94 6.88 -3.29
CA LEU A 177 23.25 6.60 -4.71
C LEU A 177 22.12 7.02 -5.65
N ILE A 178 20.85 6.81 -5.26
CA ILE A 178 19.68 7.28 -6.03
C ILE A 178 19.70 8.81 -6.16
N ASP A 179 19.93 9.53 -5.07
CA ASP A 179 19.98 10.99 -5.07
C ASP A 179 21.15 11.50 -5.90
N ARG A 180 22.30 10.83 -5.82
CA ARG A 180 23.47 11.14 -6.63
C ARG A 180 23.20 10.96 -8.12
N TYR A 181 22.54 9.86 -8.50
CA TYR A 181 22.08 9.66 -9.88
C TYR A 181 21.14 10.78 -10.34
N ILE A 182 20.13 11.13 -9.52
CA ILE A 182 19.17 12.19 -9.84
C ILE A 182 19.90 13.52 -10.07
N GLN A 183 20.85 13.88 -9.19
CA GLN A 183 21.68 15.08 -9.33
C GLN A 183 22.48 15.07 -10.63
N PHE A 184 23.21 13.99 -10.91
CA PHE A 184 24.08 13.85 -12.08
C PHE A 184 23.31 13.80 -13.38
N ALA A 185 22.18 13.09 -13.38
CA ALA A 185 21.27 13.07 -14.49
C ALA A 185 20.71 14.49 -14.71
N LYS A 186 20.25 15.19 -13.67
CA LYS A 186 19.65 16.53 -13.80
C LYS A 186 20.57 17.52 -14.52
N ALA A 187 21.87 17.48 -14.24
CA ALA A 187 22.88 18.40 -14.76
C ALA A 187 23.34 18.18 -16.22
N GLY A 188 22.71 17.26 -16.97
CA GLY A 188 23.08 17.02 -18.37
C GLY A 188 22.65 18.13 -19.35
N PRO A 189 23.34 18.27 -20.50
CA PRO A 189 23.08 19.35 -21.46
C PRO A 189 21.70 19.24 -22.11
N GLY A 190 21.13 20.40 -22.46
CA GLY A 190 20.03 20.61 -23.41
C GLY A 190 18.97 19.52 -23.47
N ARG A 191 18.15 19.38 -22.42
CA ARG A 191 17.01 18.46 -22.47
C ARG A 191 15.83 19.07 -23.22
N SER A 192 15.34 18.36 -24.23
CA SER A 192 14.07 18.70 -24.90
C SER A 192 12.85 18.50 -24.00
N THR A 193 12.94 17.60 -23.01
CA THR A 193 11.85 17.30 -22.07
C THR A 193 12.29 17.47 -20.61
N PRO A 194 11.40 17.90 -19.71
CA PRO A 194 11.70 18.01 -18.28
C PRO A 194 12.25 16.70 -17.70
N PHE A 195 13.30 16.80 -16.88
CA PHE A 195 13.84 15.64 -16.19
C PHE A 195 12.82 15.08 -15.19
N LYS A 196 12.56 13.77 -15.28
CA LYS A 196 11.62 13.06 -14.41
C LYS A 196 12.35 12.11 -13.46
N PRO A 197 12.56 12.48 -12.18
CA PRO A 197 13.23 11.62 -11.20
C PRO A 197 12.56 10.26 -11.03
N ALA A 198 11.24 10.18 -11.20
CA ALA A 198 10.46 8.95 -11.07
C ALA A 198 10.99 7.77 -11.92
N ILE A 199 11.64 8.06 -13.05
CA ILE A 199 12.14 7.04 -13.99
C ILE A 199 13.17 6.10 -13.33
N ILE A 200 14.00 6.59 -12.40
CA ILE A 200 14.97 5.71 -11.73
C ILE A 200 14.27 4.66 -10.87
N TYR A 201 13.25 5.06 -10.13
CA TYR A 201 12.47 4.16 -9.28
C TYR A 201 11.73 3.11 -10.10
N THR A 202 11.14 3.50 -11.22
CA THR A 202 10.52 2.55 -12.16
C THR A 202 11.55 1.60 -12.75
N SER A 203 12.75 2.10 -13.07
CA SER A 203 13.82 1.27 -13.63
C SER A 203 14.38 0.28 -12.62
N ILE A 204 14.58 0.68 -11.36
CA ILE A 204 14.96 -0.24 -10.27
C ILE A 204 13.87 -1.31 -10.11
N LYS A 205 12.60 -0.91 -10.10
CA LYS A 205 11.50 -1.86 -9.98
C LYS A 205 11.46 -2.90 -11.09
N ARG A 206 11.75 -2.49 -12.34
CA ARG A 206 11.81 -3.41 -13.49
C ARG A 206 12.99 -4.38 -13.39
N GLU A 207 14.15 -3.90 -12.94
CA GLU A 207 15.38 -4.71 -12.86
C GLU A 207 15.39 -5.66 -11.66
N PHE A 208 14.88 -5.21 -10.51
CA PHE A 208 14.96 -5.95 -9.24
C PHE A 208 13.63 -6.60 -8.85
N GLY A 209 12.56 -6.41 -9.63
CA GLY A 209 11.23 -6.96 -9.36
C GLY A 209 10.47 -6.27 -8.21
N ALA A 210 11.11 -5.35 -7.49
CA ALA A 210 10.56 -4.72 -6.29
C ALA A 210 10.93 -3.23 -6.20
N GLN A 211 10.19 -2.47 -5.38
CA GLN A 211 10.62 -1.12 -5.01
C GLN A 211 11.98 -1.19 -4.29
N TRP A 212 12.82 -0.16 -4.45
CA TRP A 212 14.21 -0.20 -3.95
C TRP A 212 14.33 -0.51 -2.45
N GLU A 213 13.40 -0.05 -1.61
CA GLU A 213 13.37 -0.38 -0.18
C GLU A 213 12.94 -1.83 0.10
N LEU A 214 12.26 -2.48 -0.84
CA LEU A 214 11.77 -3.86 -0.72
C LEU A 214 12.70 -4.88 -1.39
N VAL A 215 13.80 -4.44 -1.99
CA VAL A 215 14.81 -5.35 -2.57
C VAL A 215 15.46 -6.14 -1.44
N SER A 216 15.70 -7.44 -1.65
CA SER A 216 16.37 -8.30 -0.67
C SER A 216 17.78 -7.80 -0.34
N LEU A 217 18.19 -7.89 0.93
CA LEU A 217 19.54 -7.57 1.39
C LEU A 217 20.62 -8.38 0.65
N THR A 218 20.29 -9.60 0.22
CA THR A 218 21.20 -10.45 -0.57
C THR A 218 21.61 -9.80 -1.89
N ARG A 219 20.75 -8.94 -2.45
CA ARG A 219 20.96 -8.22 -3.72
C ARG A 219 21.44 -6.79 -3.53
N PHE A 220 21.88 -6.42 -2.32
CA PHE A 220 22.38 -5.08 -2.03
C PHE A 220 23.55 -4.68 -2.93
N ALA A 221 24.55 -5.55 -3.07
CA ALA A 221 25.73 -5.27 -3.91
C ALA A 221 25.35 -5.08 -5.38
N GLU A 222 24.44 -5.90 -5.92
CA GLU A 222 23.91 -5.76 -7.29
C GLU A 222 23.21 -4.41 -7.48
N LEU A 223 22.38 -3.99 -6.53
CA LEU A 223 21.65 -2.72 -6.61
C LEU A 223 22.60 -1.52 -6.57
N CYS A 224 23.62 -1.56 -5.72
CA CYS A 224 24.67 -0.54 -5.68
C CYS A 224 25.39 -0.46 -7.02
N LEU A 225 25.90 -1.59 -7.54
CA LEU A 225 26.60 -1.64 -8.83
C LEU A 225 25.74 -1.11 -9.98
N TYR A 226 24.45 -1.46 -9.99
CA TYR A 226 23.49 -0.97 -10.96
C TYR A 226 23.34 0.56 -10.93
N LEU A 227 23.21 1.15 -9.74
CA LEU A 227 23.09 2.60 -9.57
C LEU A 227 24.41 3.32 -9.92
N GLU A 228 25.54 2.79 -9.46
CA GLU A 228 26.87 3.31 -9.76
C GLU A 228 27.16 3.35 -11.26
N THR A 229 26.84 2.26 -11.97
CA THR A 229 26.96 2.17 -13.43
C THR A 229 26.12 3.23 -14.11
N ARG A 230 24.90 3.49 -13.63
CA ARG A 230 24.05 4.54 -14.18
C ARG A 230 24.59 5.94 -13.90
N ILE A 231 25.15 6.20 -12.71
CA ILE A 231 25.80 7.48 -12.40
C ILE A 231 26.96 7.73 -13.37
N ARG A 232 27.83 6.74 -13.56
CA ARG A 232 28.98 6.81 -14.49
C ARG A 232 28.56 7.11 -15.93
N LYS A 233 27.40 6.58 -16.37
CA LYS A 233 26.88 6.78 -17.73
C LYS A 233 26.23 8.15 -17.98
N THR A 234 25.92 8.93 -16.94
CA THR A 234 25.42 10.29 -17.11
C THR A 234 26.45 11.19 -17.79
N SER A 235 26.02 12.26 -18.48
CA SER A 235 26.94 13.22 -19.10
C SER A 235 27.88 13.85 -18.07
N LEU A 236 27.36 14.29 -16.92
CA LEU A 236 28.18 14.82 -15.83
C LEU A 236 29.10 13.74 -15.25
N GLY A 237 28.64 12.49 -15.16
CA GLY A 237 29.45 11.36 -14.71
C GLY A 237 30.67 11.12 -15.59
N LYS A 238 30.48 11.17 -16.92
CA LYS A 238 31.57 11.07 -17.89
C LYS A 238 32.55 12.25 -17.78
N VAL A 239 32.03 13.49 -17.69
CA VAL A 239 32.87 14.70 -17.57
C VAL A 239 33.66 14.73 -16.26
N ASN A 240 33.06 14.32 -15.15
CA ASN A 240 33.75 14.29 -13.87
C ASN A 240 34.79 13.18 -13.82
N ALA A 241 34.50 12.02 -14.44
CA ALA A 241 35.45 10.92 -14.53
C ALA A 241 36.71 11.33 -15.32
N THR A 242 36.58 12.06 -16.43
CA THR A 242 37.75 12.56 -17.18
C THR A 242 38.57 13.58 -16.40
N ARG A 243 37.94 14.31 -15.48
CA ARG A 243 38.58 15.29 -14.59
C ARG A 243 39.12 14.68 -13.28
N GLY A 244 39.06 13.36 -13.11
CA GLY A 244 39.48 12.69 -11.88
C GLY A 244 38.63 13.05 -10.65
N GLN A 245 37.44 13.62 -10.84
CA GLN A 245 36.57 14.04 -9.75
C GLN A 245 35.75 12.85 -9.22
N PRO A 246 35.63 12.69 -7.89
CA PRO A 246 34.88 11.59 -7.29
C PRO A 246 33.39 11.67 -7.63
N LEU A 247 32.86 10.57 -8.18
CA LEU A 247 31.46 10.48 -8.61
C LEU A 247 30.53 10.20 -7.43
N PHE A 248 30.93 9.28 -6.56
CA PHE A 248 30.22 8.86 -5.36
C PHE A 248 31.22 8.24 -4.38
N SER A 249 30.83 8.12 -3.10
CA SER A 249 31.61 7.41 -2.08
C SER A 249 31.31 5.92 -2.09
N SER A 250 32.29 5.11 -1.70
CA SER A 250 32.07 3.69 -1.40
C SER A 250 31.13 3.53 -0.19
N PHE A 251 30.61 2.31 0.03
CA PHE A 251 29.75 2.05 1.17
C PHE A 251 30.47 2.32 2.50
N GLU A 252 31.71 1.87 2.63
CA GLU A 252 32.54 2.07 3.82
C GLU A 252 32.84 3.56 4.07
N GLU A 253 33.18 4.30 3.01
CA GLU A 253 33.39 5.75 3.11
C GLU A 253 32.12 6.50 3.52
N TYR A 254 30.97 6.07 2.99
CA TYR A 254 29.67 6.64 3.34
C TYR A 254 29.36 6.41 4.81
N LEU A 255 29.53 5.18 5.31
CA LEU A 255 29.33 4.86 6.73
C LEU A 255 30.25 5.69 7.62
N ARG A 256 31.54 5.81 7.28
CA ARG A 256 32.49 6.63 8.05
C ARG A 256 32.08 8.10 8.14
N LYS A 257 31.43 8.62 7.09
CA LYS A 257 30.97 10.02 7.05
C LYS A 257 29.65 10.23 7.81
N HIS A 258 28.80 9.23 7.94
CA HIS A 258 27.39 9.41 8.33
C HIS A 258 26.98 8.64 9.58
N ARG A 259 27.83 7.73 10.08
CA ARG A 259 27.68 7.08 11.37
C ARG A 259 28.49 7.87 12.40
N LYS A 260 27.82 8.78 13.12
CA LYS A 260 28.32 9.41 14.34
C LYS A 260 27.61 8.80 15.53
#